data_AF-A0A2E8Z448-F1
#
_entry.id   AF-A0A2E8Z448-F1
#
_cell.length_a   1.000
_cell.length_b   1.000
_cell.length_c   1.000
_cell.angle_alpha   90.00
_cell.angle_beta   90.00
_cell.angle_gamma   90.00
#
_symmetry.space_group_name_H-M   'P 1'
#
loop_
_entity.id
_entity.type
_entity.pdbx_description
1 polymer ?
#
loop_
_entity_poly.entity_id
_entity_poly.type
_entity_poly.pdbx_seq_one_letter_code
_entity_poly.pdbx_strand_id
1 'polypeptide(L)'
;MTRMTELASRFGYRGLWLIVAGAAWIMFGCGVAYSPTPDRAWVLHEQIPDLVSAACWWLTGVIAIWQGTRGPGRSDYLGHVALYLMPAIRVVSYGLAWIAWLVSTSLADQHLLAEPIGYEYGYYAAGLWLLVSALLGVAASWPNPVAPAAMPRDRDDLDDSGDGGDALPGGGEA
;
A
#
# COMPACT_ATOMS: atom_id res chain seq x y z
N MET A 1 -22.49 11.56 -14.41
CA MET A 1 -21.10 11.32 -13.96
C MET A 1 -21.15 10.46 -12.70
N THR A 2 -20.51 9.30 -12.68
CA THR A 2 -20.58 8.34 -11.57
C THR A 2 -19.64 8.75 -10.41
N ARG A 3 -20.00 8.52 -9.14
CA ARG A 3 -19.16 8.89 -7.98
C ARG A 3 -17.71 8.39 -8.05
N MET A 4 -17.46 7.26 -8.73
CA MET A 4 -16.10 6.73 -8.95
C MET A 4 -15.22 7.66 -9.81
N THR A 5 -15.78 8.33 -10.83
CA THR A 5 -15.00 9.26 -11.67
C THR A 5 -14.59 10.50 -10.90
N GLU A 6 -15.43 10.97 -9.97
CA GLU A 6 -15.11 12.07 -9.08
C GLU A 6 -13.98 11.69 -8.10
N LEU A 7 -14.07 10.53 -7.45
CA LEU A 7 -13.01 10.01 -6.58
C LEU A 7 -11.69 9.79 -7.34
N ALA A 8 -11.75 9.24 -8.55
CA ALA A 8 -10.57 9.04 -9.39
C ALA A 8 -9.93 10.37 -9.80
N SER A 9 -10.72 11.42 -10.06
CA SER A 9 -10.17 12.76 -10.33
C SER A 9 -9.49 13.38 -9.11
N ARG A 10 -9.97 13.08 -7.89
CA ARG A 10 -9.45 13.63 -6.64
C ARG A 10 -8.17 12.96 -6.16
N PHE A 11 -8.12 11.63 -6.18
CA PHE A 11 -7.00 10.85 -5.64
C PHE A 11 -6.06 10.30 -6.72
N GLY A 12 -6.52 10.24 -7.96
CA GLY A 12 -5.88 9.49 -9.03
C GLY A 12 -6.07 7.97 -8.88
N TYR A 13 -5.94 7.24 -9.99
CA TYR A 13 -6.13 5.78 -10.01
C TYR A 13 -5.18 5.04 -9.06
N ARG A 14 -3.92 5.46 -9.01
CA ARG A 14 -2.89 4.86 -8.15
C ARG A 14 -3.15 5.11 -6.66
N GLY A 15 -3.59 6.32 -6.31
CA GLY A 15 -4.00 6.66 -4.94
C GLY A 15 -5.23 5.88 -4.49
N LEU A 16 -6.25 5.78 -5.36
CA LEU A 16 -7.45 4.96 -5.10
C LEU A 16 -7.09 3.49 -4.87
N TRP A 17 -6.19 2.95 -5.69
CA TRP A 17 -5.68 1.59 -5.54
C TRP A 17 -5.01 1.36 -4.18
N LEU A 18 -4.12 2.26 -3.75
CA LEU A 18 -3.48 2.18 -2.44
C LEU A 18 -4.49 2.20 -1.29
N ILE A 19 -5.56 2.99 -1.41
CA ILE A 19 -6.63 3.03 -0.41
C ILE A 19 -7.38 1.69 -0.37
N VAL A 20 -7.76 1.14 -1.51
CA VAL A 20 -8.49 -0.13 -1.60
C VAL A 20 -7.62 -1.29 -1.11
N ALA A 21 -6.38 -1.38 -1.58
CA ALA A 21 -5.43 -2.41 -1.17
C ALA A 21 -5.08 -2.29 0.31
N GLY A 22 -4.88 -1.07 0.82
CA GLY A 22 -4.63 -0.83 2.24
C GLY A 22 -5.81 -1.23 3.13
N ALA A 23 -7.05 -0.97 2.69
CA ALA A 23 -8.24 -1.45 3.38
C ALA A 23 -8.33 -2.98 3.38
N ALA A 24 -7.98 -3.63 2.27
CA ALA A 24 -7.90 -5.09 2.21
C ALA A 24 -6.85 -5.64 3.19
N TRP A 25 -5.69 -4.99 3.34
CA TRP A 25 -4.68 -5.36 4.33
C TRP A 25 -5.19 -5.28 5.75
N ILE A 26 -5.98 -4.25 6.06
CA ILE A 26 -6.60 -4.11 7.37
C ILE A 26 -7.56 -5.27 7.64
N MET A 27 -8.38 -5.63 6.66
CA MET A 27 -9.29 -6.78 6.75
C MET A 27 -8.53 -8.12 6.90
N PHE A 28 -7.41 -8.30 6.19
CA PHE A 28 -6.53 -9.45 6.40
C PHE A 28 -5.98 -9.49 7.82
N GLY A 29 -5.53 -8.36 8.36
CA GLY A 29 -5.08 -8.26 9.76
C GLY A 29 -6.17 -8.64 10.76
N CYS A 30 -7.42 -8.24 10.51
CA CYS A 30 -8.56 -8.71 11.30
C CYS A 30 -8.72 -10.24 11.19
N GLY A 31 -8.63 -10.80 9.98
CA GLY A 31 -8.65 -12.25 9.78
C GLY A 31 -7.58 -12.97 10.59
N VAL A 32 -6.33 -12.48 10.57
CA VAL A 32 -5.23 -13.03 11.39
C VAL A 32 -5.55 -12.96 12.89
N ALA A 33 -6.12 -11.85 13.37
CA ALA A 33 -6.44 -11.69 14.78
C ALA A 33 -7.57 -12.63 15.27
N TYR A 34 -8.53 -12.98 14.40
CA TYR A 34 -9.69 -13.80 14.77
C TYR A 34 -9.54 -15.29 14.43
N SER A 35 -8.66 -15.63 13.50
CA SER A 35 -8.42 -17.00 13.05
C SER A 35 -6.95 -17.34 13.25
N PRO A 36 -6.55 -17.74 14.47
CA PRO A 36 -5.16 -18.04 14.78
C PRO A 36 -4.62 -19.10 13.83
N THR A 37 -3.43 -18.85 13.32
CA THR A 37 -2.79 -19.72 12.34
C THR A 37 -2.31 -21.00 13.04
N PRO A 38 -2.53 -22.20 12.46
CA PRO A 38 -1.92 -23.40 13.03
C PRO A 38 -0.40 -23.25 13.03
N ASP A 39 0.24 -23.59 14.15
CA ASP A 39 1.70 -23.54 14.27
C ASP A 39 2.33 -24.67 13.47
N ARG A 40 2.83 -24.35 12.27
CA ARG A 40 3.56 -25.31 11.42
C ARG A 40 5.06 -25.10 11.58
N ALA A 41 5.76 -26.22 11.72
CA ALA A 41 7.21 -26.23 11.80
C ALA A 41 7.84 -25.53 10.57
N TRP A 42 8.85 -24.69 10.84
CA TRP A 42 9.61 -23.93 9.84
C TRP A 42 8.85 -22.87 9.05
N VAL A 43 7.56 -22.67 9.29
CA VAL A 43 6.82 -21.54 8.74
C VAL A 43 7.08 -20.32 9.65
N LEU A 44 8.23 -19.68 9.46
CA LEU A 44 8.74 -18.58 10.30
C LEU A 44 7.73 -17.49 10.67
N HIS A 45 6.83 -17.09 9.78
CA HIS A 45 5.85 -16.04 10.09
C HIS A 45 4.73 -16.51 11.03
N GLU A 46 4.48 -17.81 11.13
CA GLU A 46 3.53 -18.41 12.09
C GLU A 46 4.13 -18.46 13.52
N GLN A 47 5.45 -18.27 13.66
CA GLN A 47 6.12 -18.14 14.96
C GLN A 47 5.99 -16.74 15.58
N ILE A 48 5.46 -15.78 14.82
CA ILE A 48 5.18 -14.43 15.29
C ILE A 48 3.81 -14.47 15.97
N PRO A 49 3.66 -13.95 17.21
CA PRO A 49 2.36 -13.89 17.86
C PRO A 49 1.29 -13.27 16.96
N ASP A 50 0.11 -13.88 16.86
CA ASP A 50 -0.94 -13.48 15.90
C ASP A 50 -1.30 -12.00 16.02
N LEU A 51 -1.32 -11.45 17.24
CA LEU A 51 -1.58 -10.03 17.47
C LEU A 51 -0.50 -9.11 16.87
N VAL A 52 0.77 -9.52 16.95
CA VAL A 52 1.89 -8.78 16.34
C VAL A 52 1.80 -8.86 14.82
N SER A 53 1.51 -10.05 14.28
CA SER A 53 1.27 -10.25 12.85
C SER A 53 0.12 -9.35 12.35
N ALA A 54 -1.04 -9.41 13.02
CA ALA A 54 -2.20 -8.57 12.74
C ALA A 54 -1.89 -7.07 12.82
N ALA A 55 -1.15 -6.64 13.85
CA ALA A 55 -0.73 -5.24 13.99
C ALA A 55 0.13 -4.78 12.81
N CYS A 56 1.03 -5.63 12.32
CA CYS A 56 1.84 -5.30 11.16
C CYS A 56 1.02 -5.24 9.85
N TRP A 57 -0.02 -6.08 9.69
CA TRP A 57 -1.00 -5.98 8.60
C TRP A 57 -1.78 -4.67 8.66
N TRP A 58 -2.26 -4.28 9.85
CA TRP A 58 -2.95 -3.01 10.05
C TRP A 58 -2.05 -1.82 9.76
N LEU A 59 -0.82 -1.82 10.29
CA LEU A 59 0.13 -0.73 10.13
C LEU A 59 0.47 -0.51 8.65
N THR A 60 0.79 -1.59 7.93
CA THR A 60 1.10 -1.51 6.49
C THR A 60 -0.12 -1.07 5.67
N GLY A 61 -1.33 -1.52 6.02
CA GLY A 61 -2.58 -1.05 5.41
C GLY A 61 -2.85 0.44 5.66
N VAL A 62 -2.65 0.92 6.89
CA VAL A 62 -2.80 2.34 7.25
C VAL A 62 -1.79 3.22 6.51
N ILE A 63 -0.53 2.80 6.41
CA ILE A 63 0.51 3.52 5.66
C ILE A 63 0.12 3.63 4.17
N ALA A 64 -0.40 2.56 3.58
CA ALA A 64 -0.88 2.55 2.20
C ALA A 64 -2.05 3.52 1.99
N ILE A 65 -3.07 3.47 2.86
CA ILE A 65 -4.21 4.41 2.81
C ILE A 65 -3.72 5.84 2.97
N TRP A 66 -2.88 6.12 3.96
CA TRP A 66 -2.35 7.46 4.21
C TRP A 66 -1.66 8.01 2.97
N GLN A 67 -0.76 7.24 2.35
CA GLN A 67 -0.09 7.67 1.11
C GLN A 67 -1.08 7.86 -0.04
N GLY A 68 -2.07 6.97 -0.20
CA GLY A 68 -3.11 7.12 -1.22
C GLY A 68 -3.97 8.37 -1.07
N THR A 69 -4.17 8.87 0.16
CA THR A 69 -4.94 10.09 0.43
C THR A 69 -4.18 11.40 0.18
N ARG A 70 -2.86 11.37 -0.05
CA ARG A 70 -2.05 12.59 -0.21
C ARG A 70 -2.26 13.33 -1.53
N GLY A 71 -3.02 12.74 -2.46
CA GLY A 71 -3.36 13.31 -3.75
C GLY A 71 -2.32 13.03 -4.86
N PRO A 72 -2.65 13.38 -6.11
CA PRO A 72 -1.80 13.14 -7.27
C PRO A 72 -0.49 13.95 -7.20
N GLY A 73 0.55 13.46 -7.90
CA GLY A 73 1.85 14.14 -8.00
C GLY A 73 2.81 13.98 -6.80
N ARG A 74 2.42 13.26 -5.75
CA ARG A 74 3.31 12.94 -4.61
C ARG A 74 3.91 11.54 -4.75
N SER A 75 5.12 11.36 -4.22
CA SER A 75 5.74 10.04 -4.14
C SER A 75 4.93 9.14 -3.21
N ASP A 76 4.54 7.98 -3.74
CA ASP A 76 3.73 6.96 -3.07
C ASP A 76 4.52 5.67 -2.82
N TYR A 77 5.84 5.70 -3.05
CA TYR A 77 6.75 4.54 -2.95
C TYR A 77 6.59 3.79 -1.62
N LEU A 78 6.54 4.51 -0.50
CA LEU A 78 6.36 3.89 0.82
C LEU A 78 5.04 3.14 0.96
N GLY A 79 3.97 3.59 0.29
CA GLY A 79 2.68 2.91 0.30
C GLY A 79 2.76 1.55 -0.39
N HIS A 80 3.43 1.50 -1.55
CA HIS A 80 3.67 0.23 -2.26
C HIS A 80 4.59 -0.69 -1.47
N VAL A 81 5.70 -0.18 -0.93
CA VAL A 81 6.60 -0.97 -0.08
C VAL A 81 5.87 -1.54 1.13
N ALA A 82 5.00 -0.76 1.77
CA ALA A 82 4.19 -1.24 2.89
C ALA A 82 3.29 -2.41 2.48
N LEU A 83 2.59 -2.32 1.35
CA LEU A 83 1.76 -3.41 0.82
C LEU A 83 2.60 -4.65 0.50
N TYR A 84 3.83 -4.48 0.05
CA TYR A 84 4.72 -5.58 -0.31
C TYR A 84 5.28 -6.38 0.86
N LEU A 85 5.46 -5.75 2.02
CA LEU A 85 6.20 -6.32 3.14
C LEU A 85 5.62 -7.67 3.59
N MET A 86 4.31 -7.73 3.79
CA MET A 86 3.63 -8.93 4.31
C MET A 86 3.63 -10.11 3.34
N PRO A 87 3.22 -9.95 2.07
CA PRO A 87 3.37 -10.99 1.06
C PRO A 87 4.81 -11.49 0.95
N ALA A 88 5.79 -10.59 0.94
CA ALA A 88 7.20 -10.98 0.82
C ALA A 88 7.66 -11.85 2.00
N ILE A 89 7.30 -11.49 3.24
CA ILE A 89 7.56 -12.31 4.43
C ILE A 89 6.95 -13.70 4.28
N ARG A 90 5.70 -13.78 3.79
CA ARG A 90 5.02 -15.07 3.58
C ARG A 90 5.65 -15.91 2.47
N VAL A 91 6.07 -15.30 1.36
CA VAL A 91 6.81 -15.99 0.28
C VAL A 91 8.08 -16.61 0.84
N VAL A 92 8.90 -15.83 1.55
CA VAL A 92 10.16 -16.32 2.12
C VAL A 92 9.90 -17.40 3.16
N SER A 93 8.93 -17.19 4.05
CA SER A 93 8.61 -18.13 5.11
C SER A 93 8.10 -19.48 4.57
N TYR A 94 7.16 -19.48 3.62
CA TYR A 94 6.67 -20.73 3.03
C TYR A 94 7.71 -21.38 2.11
N GLY A 95 8.51 -20.59 1.39
CA GLY A 95 9.59 -21.09 0.56
C GLY A 95 10.66 -21.83 1.37
N LEU A 96 11.08 -21.25 2.50
CA LEU A 96 12.02 -21.90 3.42
C LEU A 96 11.43 -23.16 4.05
N ALA A 97 10.15 -23.13 4.47
CA ALA A 97 9.49 -24.31 5.01
C ALA A 97 9.39 -25.46 3.99
N TRP A 98 9.18 -25.15 2.72
CA TRP A 98 9.17 -26.13 1.63
C TRP A 98 10.56 -26.69 1.35
N ILE A 99 11.60 -25.83 1.33
CA ILE A 99 12.99 -26.28 1.18
C ILE A 99 13.38 -27.20 2.33
N ALA A 100 13.03 -26.85 3.57
CA ALA A 100 13.26 -27.69 4.74
C ALA A 100 12.58 -29.07 4.59
N TRP A 101 11.36 -29.10 4.04
CA TRP A 101 10.65 -30.34 3.74
C TRP A 101 11.34 -31.19 2.68
N LEU A 102 11.82 -30.59 1.58
CA LEU A 102 12.57 -31.32 0.56
C LEU A 102 13.86 -31.94 1.11
N VAL A 103 14.63 -31.17 1.87
CA VAL A 103 15.90 -31.63 2.45
C VAL A 103 15.66 -32.72 3.49
N SER A 104 14.70 -32.53 4.39
CA SER A 104 14.41 -33.49 5.45
C SER A 104 13.77 -34.78 4.93
N THR A 105 12.99 -34.72 3.84
CA THR A 105 12.50 -35.92 3.15
C THR A 105 13.65 -36.77 2.64
N SER A 106 14.62 -36.14 1.96
CA SER A 106 15.81 -36.86 1.48
C SER A 106 16.66 -37.45 2.62
N LEU A 107 16.68 -36.83 3.80
CA LEU A 107 17.38 -37.35 4.97
C LEU A 107 16.61 -38.49 5.65
N ALA A 108 15.27 -38.41 5.68
CA ALA A 108 14.41 -39.46 6.20
C ALA A 108 14.50 -40.73 5.34
N ASP A 109 14.60 -40.58 4.01
CA ASP A 109 14.83 -41.69 3.07
C ASP A 109 16.17 -42.41 3.33
N GLN A 110 17.15 -41.70 3.89
CA GLN A 110 18.45 -42.24 4.31
C GLN A 110 18.45 -42.75 5.76
N HIS A 111 17.30 -42.77 6.43
CA HIS A 111 17.13 -43.11 7.85
C HIS A 111 17.94 -42.22 8.81
N LEU A 112 18.30 -41.01 8.40
CA LEU A 112 19.01 -40.02 9.22
C LEU A 112 18.06 -39.14 10.06
N LEU A 113 16.77 -39.11 9.68
CA LEU A 113 15.69 -38.46 10.41
C LEU A 113 14.54 -39.45 10.59
N ALA A 114 13.81 -39.34 11.70
CA ALA A 114 12.63 -40.17 11.95
C ALA A 114 11.46 -39.78 11.02
N GLU A 115 11.25 -38.47 10.83
CA GLU A 115 10.17 -37.93 10.00
C GLU A 115 10.64 -36.64 9.29
N PRO A 116 10.10 -36.32 8.10
CA PRO A 116 10.34 -35.04 7.45
C PRO A 116 9.83 -33.85 8.27
N ILE A 117 10.53 -32.73 8.22
CA ILE A 117 10.20 -31.46 8.88
C ILE A 117 9.93 -30.37 7.85
N GLY A 118 9.06 -29.41 8.20
CA GLY A 118 8.71 -28.31 7.31
C GLY A 118 7.30 -28.45 6.75
N TYR A 119 7.05 -27.92 5.57
CA TYR A 119 5.71 -27.86 5.00
C TYR A 119 5.68 -28.26 3.53
N GLU A 120 5.12 -29.44 3.24
CA GLU A 120 4.98 -30.01 1.90
C GLU A 120 4.29 -29.04 0.93
N TYR A 121 3.17 -28.45 1.35
CA TYR A 121 2.41 -27.50 0.53
C TYR A 121 2.97 -26.07 0.57
N GLY A 122 4.18 -25.87 1.10
CA GLY A 122 4.82 -24.56 1.18
C GLY A 122 5.06 -23.94 -0.20
N TYR A 123 5.34 -24.74 -1.24
CA TYR A 123 5.49 -24.21 -2.61
C TYR A 123 4.20 -23.56 -3.13
N TYR A 124 3.04 -24.16 -2.84
CA TYR A 124 1.75 -23.64 -3.27
C TYR A 124 1.42 -22.33 -2.56
N ALA A 125 1.63 -22.30 -1.23
CA ALA A 125 1.42 -21.10 -0.44
C ALA A 125 2.39 -19.98 -0.84
N ALA A 126 3.68 -20.28 -1.03
CA ALA A 126 4.67 -19.33 -1.51
C ALA A 126 4.30 -18.79 -2.90
N GLY A 127 3.86 -19.67 -3.82
CA GLY A 127 3.40 -19.29 -5.15
C GLY A 127 2.19 -18.34 -5.13
N LEU A 128 1.22 -18.59 -4.26
CA LEU A 128 0.06 -17.70 -4.08
C LEU A 128 0.49 -16.31 -3.61
N TRP A 129 1.35 -16.23 -2.59
CA TRP A 129 1.84 -14.93 -2.09
C TRP A 129 2.79 -14.23 -3.06
N LEU A 130 3.52 -15.00 -3.88
CA LEU A 130 4.35 -14.47 -4.96
C LEU A 130 3.47 -13.87 -6.06
N LEU A 131 2.35 -14.52 -6.40
CA LEU A 131 1.36 -13.98 -7.33
C LEU A 131 0.76 -12.68 -6.80
N VAL A 132 0.36 -12.63 -5.52
CA VAL A 132 -0.12 -11.38 -4.88
C VAL A 132 0.95 -10.29 -4.98
N SER A 133 2.21 -10.60 -4.67
CA SER A 133 3.34 -9.68 -4.78
C SER A 133 3.54 -9.19 -6.22
N ALA A 134 3.42 -10.07 -7.21
CA ALA A 134 3.53 -9.70 -8.62
C ALA A 134 2.42 -8.74 -9.05
N LEU A 135 1.17 -8.99 -8.63
CA LEU A 135 0.03 -8.12 -8.91
C LEU A 135 0.19 -6.73 -8.28
N LEU A 136 0.69 -6.67 -7.03
CA LEU A 136 1.05 -5.40 -6.39
C LEU A 136 2.10 -4.62 -7.21
N GLY A 137 3.02 -5.32 -7.86
CA GLY A 137 4.10 -4.72 -8.67
C GLY A 137 3.64 -4.16 -9.98
N VAL A 138 2.74 -4.90 -10.64
CA VAL A 138 2.05 -4.40 -11.83
C VAL A 138 1.30 -3.10 -11.47
N ALA A 139 0.59 -3.06 -10.35
CA ALA A 139 -0.08 -1.84 -9.91
C ALA A 139 0.89 -0.72 -9.50
N ALA A 140 2.04 -1.05 -8.91
CA ALA A 140 3.10 -0.09 -8.59
C ALA A 140 3.72 0.53 -9.85
N SER A 141 3.73 -0.18 -10.98
CA SER A 141 4.23 0.30 -12.27
C SER A 141 3.27 1.24 -13.01
N TRP A 142 2.05 1.45 -12.49
CA TRP A 142 1.10 2.35 -13.12
C TRP A 142 1.62 3.81 -13.14
N PRO A 143 1.37 4.55 -14.24
CA PRO A 143 1.79 5.94 -14.34
C PRO A 143 1.26 6.77 -13.17
N ASN A 144 2.12 7.65 -12.63
CA ASN A 144 1.68 8.61 -11.63
C ASN A 144 0.69 9.59 -12.26
N PRO A 145 -0.50 9.78 -11.67
CA PRO A 145 -1.43 10.79 -12.15
C PRO A 145 -0.76 12.16 -12.01
N VAL A 146 -0.62 12.85 -13.14
CA VAL A 146 -0.11 14.22 -13.19
C VAL A 146 -1.12 15.10 -12.49
N ALA A 147 -0.68 15.91 -11.52
CA ALA A 147 -1.56 16.90 -10.91
C ALA A 147 -2.13 17.78 -12.04
N PRO A 148 -3.45 18.06 -12.05
CA PRO A 148 -4.01 19.02 -12.99
C PRO A 148 -3.17 20.29 -12.92
N ALA A 149 -2.74 20.82 -14.08
CA ALA A 149 -2.02 22.08 -14.11
C ALA A 149 -2.84 23.07 -13.28
N ALA A 150 -2.23 23.64 -12.23
CA ALA A 150 -2.90 24.67 -11.45
C ALA A 150 -3.34 25.71 -12.48
N MET A 151 -4.67 25.85 -12.68
CA MET A 151 -5.14 26.90 -13.58
C MET A 151 -4.49 28.19 -13.08
N PRO A 152 -3.90 29.01 -13.97
CA PRO A 152 -3.43 30.32 -13.58
C PRO A 152 -4.56 30.92 -12.75
N ARG A 153 -4.28 31.22 -11.48
CA ARG A 153 -5.19 32.06 -10.71
C ARG A 153 -5.23 33.32 -11.54
N ASP A 154 -6.32 33.53 -12.27
CA ASP A 154 -6.57 34.81 -12.93
C ASP A 154 -6.33 35.84 -11.84
N ARG A 155 -5.28 36.63 -12.05
CA ARG A 155 -4.95 37.79 -11.25
C ARG A 155 -6.02 38.82 -11.58
N ASP A 156 -7.26 38.56 -11.16
CA ASP A 156 -8.32 39.56 -11.12
C ASP A 156 -8.09 40.53 -9.94
N ASP A 157 -7.03 40.32 -9.15
CA ASP A 157 -6.55 41.25 -8.12
C ASP A 157 -5.76 42.46 -8.68
N LEU A 158 -5.79 42.74 -9.99
CA LEU A 158 -5.03 43.83 -10.61
C LEU A 158 -5.85 45.02 -11.12
N ASP A 159 -7.17 45.10 -10.88
CA ASP A 159 -7.97 46.24 -11.36
C ASP A 159 -8.93 46.85 -10.33
N ASP A 160 -8.62 46.73 -9.02
CA ASP A 160 -9.25 47.53 -7.95
C ASP A 160 -8.23 48.49 -7.30
N SER A 161 -7.27 48.99 -8.07
CA SER A 161 -6.64 50.27 -7.74
C SER A 161 -7.54 51.38 -8.27
N GLY A 162 -8.57 51.67 -7.48
CA GLY A 162 -9.50 52.75 -7.70
C GLY A 162 -8.80 54.01 -8.22
N ASP A 163 -9.04 54.26 -9.50
CA ASP A 163 -9.14 55.58 -10.09
C ASP A 163 -10.22 56.35 -9.32
N GLY A 164 -9.78 57.02 -8.26
CA GLY A 164 -10.62 57.66 -7.28
C GLY A 164 -10.08 59.04 -6.93
N GLY A 165 -10.17 59.98 -7.88
CA GLY A 165 -10.36 61.38 -7.53
C GLY A 165 -9.34 62.36 -8.08
N ASP A 166 -9.37 62.59 -9.39
CA ASP A 166 -9.15 63.94 -9.92
C ASP A 166 -10.26 64.87 -9.39
N ALA A 167 -9.92 65.67 -8.37
CA ALA A 167 -10.66 66.89 -8.04
C ALA A 167 -9.74 68.10 -8.26
N LEU A 168 -9.81 68.66 -9.47
CA LEU A 168 -9.30 70.00 -9.79
C LEU A 168 -10.26 71.11 -9.20
N PRO A 169 -10.07 72.40 -9.50
CA PRO A 169 -9.58 73.40 -8.54
C PRO A 169 -10.65 74.47 -8.21
N GLY A 170 -10.67 74.98 -6.98
CA GLY A 170 -11.40 76.20 -6.62
C GLY A 170 -10.50 77.03 -5.71
N GLY A 171 -10.01 78.19 -6.14
CA GLY A 171 -10.76 79.45 -6.07
C GLY A 171 -10.72 79.92 -4.61
N GLY A 172 -9.78 80.78 -4.20
CA GLY A 172 -9.78 82.21 -4.47
C GLY A 172 -9.98 82.94 -3.14
N GLU A 173 -9.44 84.17 -3.03
CA GLU A 173 -9.62 85.14 -1.93
C GLU A 173 -8.79 84.86 -0.64
N ALA A 174 -8.03 85.79 -0.05
CA ALA A 174 -7.75 87.20 -0.29
C ALA A 174 -6.37 87.57 0.30
#